data_AF-A0A5J4Y0F6-F1
#
_entry.id   AF-A0A5J4Y0F6-F1
#
_cell.length_a   1.000
_cell.length_b   1.000
_cell.length_c   1.000
_cell.angle_alpha   90.00
_cell.angle_beta   90.00
_cell.angle_gamma   90.00
#
_symmetry.space_group_name_H-M   'P 1'
#
loop_
_entity.id
_entity.type
_entity.pdbx_description
1 polymer ?
#
loop_
_entity_poly.entity_id
_entity_poly.type
_entity_poly.pdbx_seq_one_letter_code
_entity_poly.pdbx_strand_id
1 'polypeptide(L)'
;MQHLNSIKVRSAVDGAHEDDSPMATGTTPLQSKQGMPLEEAEVPTKKWSSKKSIPIGLAVYILILAVTAFSCGFRTTPWWYQLLAACMLVLTLSLQWLLNQMDPGVIPPRPYKDPIIEALDDTGAQLPDRLAYEKDYKERFDHHCDVVGTCIAQKNHRFFVAFLVVGQLACATAAAGTSWRLHREGFPL
;
A
#
# COMPACT_ATOMS: atom_id res chain seq x y z
N MET A 1 19.09 -7.20 22.61
CA MET A 1 18.50 -6.37 23.68
C MET A 1 17.83 -5.18 23.00
N GLN A 2 16.50 -5.22 22.84
CA GLN A 2 15.74 -4.15 22.18
C GLN A 2 15.09 -3.28 23.25
N HIS A 3 15.47 -2.00 23.27
CA HIS A 3 14.90 -0.97 24.13
C HIS A 3 13.43 -0.76 23.75
N LEU A 4 12.50 -1.11 24.65
CA LEU A 4 11.08 -0.77 24.51
C LEU A 4 10.93 0.72 24.84
N ASN A 5 10.70 1.54 23.82
CA ASN A 5 10.29 2.92 24.01
C ASN A 5 8.79 2.95 24.29
N SER A 6 8.41 3.35 25.51
CA SER A 6 7.02 3.62 25.85
C SER A 6 6.54 4.86 25.08
N ILE A 7 5.54 4.69 24.22
CA ILE A 7 4.90 5.80 23.52
C ILE A 7 3.81 6.33 24.46
N LYS A 8 4.08 7.48 25.07
CA LYS A 8 3.09 8.21 25.87
C LYS A 8 2.11 8.88 24.91
N VAL A 9 0.94 8.28 24.70
CA VAL A 9 -0.15 8.88 23.93
C VAL A 9 -0.72 10.04 24.76
N ARG A 10 -0.39 11.28 24.37
CA ARG A 10 -1.09 12.46 24.88
C ARG A 10 -2.41 12.59 24.12
N SER A 11 -3.52 12.44 24.82
CA SER A 11 -4.83 12.86 24.33
C SER A 11 -4.82 14.38 24.13
N ALA A 12 -4.65 14.81 22.88
CA ALA A 12 -4.92 16.18 22.48
C ALA A 12 -6.43 16.30 22.25
N VAL A 13 -7.17 16.50 23.34
CA VAL A 13 -8.55 16.97 23.32
C VAL A 13 -8.50 18.38 23.89
N ASP A 14 -8.14 19.35 23.06
CA ASP A 14 -8.33 20.78 23.31
C ASP A 14 -8.34 21.48 21.94
N GLY A 15 -9.54 21.72 21.42
CA GLY A 15 -9.75 22.32 20.11
C GLY A 15 -11.24 22.53 19.87
N ALA A 16 -11.80 23.49 20.61
CA ALA A 16 -13.17 23.93 20.51
C ALA A 16 -13.54 24.33 19.08
N HIS A 17 -14.62 23.75 18.55
CA HIS A 17 -15.43 24.35 17.50
C HIS A 17 -16.85 24.42 18.02
N GLU A 18 -17.25 25.61 18.47
CA GLU A 18 -18.65 25.95 18.71
C GLU A 18 -19.37 25.95 17.35
N ASP A 19 -20.37 25.08 17.20
CA ASP A 19 -21.36 25.14 16.14
C ASP A 19 -22.73 25.11 16.82
N ASP A 20 -23.38 26.27 16.84
CA ASP A 20 -24.72 26.48 17.36
C ASP A 20 -25.76 25.86 16.41
N SER A 21 -26.22 24.65 16.73
CA SER A 21 -27.40 24.05 16.11
C SER A 21 -28.34 23.47 17.17
N PRO A 22 -29.62 23.89 17.22
CA PRO A 22 -30.59 23.38 18.17
C PRO A 22 -31.09 22.00 17.71
N MET A 23 -30.44 20.93 18.20
CA MET A 23 -30.90 19.55 18.05
C MET A 23 -31.46 19.02 19.37
N ALA A 24 -32.74 18.62 19.28
CA ALA A 24 -33.58 17.91 20.23
C ALA A 24 -32.89 17.27 21.45
N THR A 25 -33.25 17.79 22.62
CA THR A 25 -32.94 17.25 23.95
C THR A 25 -33.62 15.90 24.17
N GLY A 26 -32.89 14.82 23.88
CA GLY A 26 -33.24 13.44 24.21
C GLY A 26 -32.06 12.74 24.88
N THR A 27 -31.53 13.32 25.96
CA THR A 27 -30.43 12.72 26.74
C THR A 27 -30.97 11.62 27.64
N THR A 28 -30.95 10.38 27.16
CA THR A 28 -31.02 9.20 28.02
C THR A 28 -29.66 9.09 28.73
N PRO A 29 -29.58 9.16 30.07
CA PRO A 29 -28.32 8.98 30.78
C PRO A 29 -27.97 7.50 30.73
N LEU A 30 -26.97 7.16 29.91
CA LEU A 30 -26.25 5.90 30.05
C LEU A 30 -25.52 5.93 31.40
N GLN A 31 -26.20 5.48 32.45
CA GLN A 31 -25.57 5.17 33.72
C GLN A 31 -24.55 4.05 33.48
N SER A 32 -23.29 4.45 33.42
CA SER A 32 -22.13 3.58 33.61
C SER A 32 -22.30 2.85 34.94
N LYS A 33 -22.82 1.63 34.88
CA LYS A 33 -22.76 0.69 36.00
C LYS A 33 -21.31 0.26 36.13
N GLN A 34 -20.79 0.47 37.34
CA GLN A 34 -19.51 -0.01 37.87
C GLN A 34 -18.28 0.76 37.42
N GLY A 35 -17.86 1.67 38.30
CA GLY A 35 -16.50 2.18 38.41
C GLY A 35 -15.51 1.06 38.76
N MET A 36 -15.24 0.19 37.79
CA MET A 36 -13.89 -0.34 37.66
C MET A 36 -13.00 0.81 37.20
N PRO A 37 -11.86 1.07 37.85
CA PRO A 37 -10.84 1.92 37.27
C PRO A 37 -10.61 1.39 35.86
N LEU A 38 -10.71 2.26 34.85
CA LEU A 38 -10.09 1.99 33.55
C LEU A 38 -8.59 2.02 33.80
N GLU A 39 -8.08 0.99 34.48
CA GLU A 39 -6.70 0.56 34.36
C GLU A 39 -6.52 0.46 32.86
N GLU A 40 -5.71 1.34 32.29
CA GLU A 40 -5.38 1.37 30.86
C GLU A 40 -4.94 -0.04 30.51
N ALA A 41 -5.88 -0.85 30.04
CA ALA A 41 -5.61 -2.18 29.58
C ALA A 41 -4.67 -1.95 28.42
N GLU A 42 -3.38 -2.21 28.67
CA GLU A 42 -2.32 -2.02 27.71
C GLU A 42 -2.62 -3.00 26.58
N VAL A 43 -3.41 -2.56 25.60
CA VAL A 43 -3.81 -3.39 24.47
C VAL A 43 -2.50 -3.76 23.80
N PRO A 44 -2.09 -5.04 23.80
CA PRO A 44 -0.81 -5.42 23.25
C PRO A 44 -0.85 -5.06 21.76
N THR A 45 -0.16 -3.99 21.39
CA THR A 45 -0.06 -3.56 20.00
C THR A 45 0.80 -4.60 19.29
N LYS A 46 0.17 -5.67 18.82
CA LYS A 46 0.86 -6.72 18.09
C LYS A 46 1.37 -6.07 16.82
N LYS A 47 2.67 -5.77 16.80
CA LYS A 47 3.33 -5.17 15.64
C LYS A 47 3.14 -6.14 14.48
N TRP A 48 2.28 -5.77 13.54
CA TRP A 48 2.02 -6.56 12.33
C TRP A 48 3.30 -6.61 11.50
N SER A 49 4.12 -7.63 11.76
CA SER A 49 5.30 -7.94 10.97
C SER A 49 4.86 -8.83 9.81
N SER A 50 4.38 -8.21 8.73
CA SER A 50 4.29 -8.93 7.46
C SER A 50 5.70 -9.39 7.07
N LYS A 51 5.85 -10.70 6.76
CA LYS A 51 7.12 -11.22 6.26
C LYS A 51 7.39 -10.51 4.92
N LYS A 52 8.30 -9.55 4.89
CA LYS A 52 8.75 -8.92 3.65
C LYS A 52 9.32 -10.00 2.74
N SER A 53 8.63 -10.34 1.67
CA SER A 53 9.20 -11.11 0.58
C SER A 53 9.98 -10.14 -0.30
N ILE A 54 11.24 -10.48 -0.58
CA ILE A 54 12.02 -9.73 -1.57
C ILE A 54 11.39 -10.06 -2.93
N PRO A 55 11.09 -9.08 -3.80
CA PRO A 55 10.39 -9.30 -5.07
C PRO A 55 11.34 -9.85 -6.15
N ILE A 56 12.13 -10.88 -5.79
CA ILE A 56 13.16 -11.50 -6.63
C ILE A 56 12.53 -12.07 -7.90
N GLY A 57 11.38 -12.73 -7.79
CA GLY A 57 10.70 -13.35 -8.92
C GLY A 57 10.38 -12.36 -10.03
N LEU A 58 9.75 -11.23 -9.69
CA LEU A 58 9.42 -10.19 -10.67
C LEU A 58 10.68 -9.53 -11.24
N ALA A 59 11.68 -9.23 -10.40
CA ALA A 59 12.92 -8.61 -10.87
C ALA A 59 13.67 -9.51 -11.88
N VAL A 60 13.77 -10.82 -11.59
CA VAL A 60 14.37 -11.81 -12.50
C VAL A 60 13.58 -11.89 -13.81
N TYR A 61 12.24 -11.91 -13.73
CA TYR A 61 11.40 -11.92 -14.92
C TYR A 61 11.63 -10.69 -15.82
N ILE A 62 11.67 -9.49 -15.23
CA ILE A 62 11.94 -8.25 -15.98
C ILE A 62 13.34 -8.29 -16.62
N LEU A 63 14.35 -8.80 -15.91
CA LEU A 63 15.70 -8.94 -16.46
C LEU A 63 15.75 -9.93 -17.63
N ILE A 64 15.03 -11.04 -17.56
CA ILE A 64 14.93 -12.00 -18.67
C ILE A 64 14.29 -11.33 -19.89
N LEU A 65 13.15 -10.65 -19.71
CA LEU A 65 12.49 -9.92 -20.79
C LEU A 65 13.41 -8.87 -21.42
N ALA A 66 14.15 -8.14 -20.59
CA ALA A 66 15.13 -7.16 -21.07
C ALA A 66 16.24 -7.82 -21.89
N VAL A 67 16.88 -8.88 -21.37
CA VAL A 67 17.93 -9.60 -22.09
C VAL A 67 17.41 -10.12 -23.43
N THR A 68 16.20 -10.69 -23.47
CA THR A 68 15.57 -11.13 -24.72
C THR A 68 15.32 -9.96 -25.68
N ALA A 69 14.79 -8.84 -25.18
CA ALA A 69 14.51 -7.65 -25.98
C ALA A 69 15.80 -7.04 -26.56
N PHE A 70 16.88 -6.93 -25.79
CA PHE A 70 18.16 -6.41 -26.27
C PHE A 70 18.89 -7.38 -27.20
N SER A 71 18.81 -8.69 -26.94
CA SER A 71 19.51 -9.70 -27.77
C SER A 71 18.84 -9.90 -29.13
N CYS A 72 17.50 -9.92 -29.15
CA CYS A 72 16.73 -10.28 -30.35
C CYS A 72 16.00 -9.07 -30.97
N GLY A 73 15.48 -8.15 -30.16
CA GLY A 73 14.59 -7.07 -30.60
C GLY A 73 15.30 -5.79 -31.02
N PHE A 74 16.28 -5.35 -30.24
CA PHE A 74 16.82 -3.98 -30.36
C PHE A 74 18.14 -3.85 -31.10
N ARG A 75 18.75 -4.94 -31.55
CA ARG A 75 20.12 -4.90 -32.11
C ARG A 75 20.26 -4.00 -33.34
N THR A 76 19.17 -3.79 -34.09
CA THR A 76 19.12 -2.95 -35.30
C THR A 76 18.41 -1.60 -35.10
N THR A 77 17.95 -1.31 -33.86
CA THR A 77 17.33 -0.01 -33.55
C THR A 77 18.37 1.08 -33.33
N PRO A 78 18.03 2.36 -33.56
CA PRO A 78 18.97 3.46 -33.33
C PRO A 78 19.44 3.47 -31.88
N TRP A 79 20.70 3.84 -31.64
CA TRP A 79 21.30 3.81 -30.31
C TRP A 79 20.52 4.61 -29.25
N TRP A 80 19.92 5.75 -29.65
CA TRP A 80 19.12 6.58 -28.74
C TRP A 80 17.87 5.84 -28.25
N TYR A 81 17.30 4.97 -29.09
CA TYR A 81 16.15 4.15 -28.74
C TYR A 81 16.53 3.06 -27.74
N GLN A 82 17.68 2.42 -27.95
CA GLN A 82 18.25 1.45 -27.03
C GLN A 82 18.53 2.09 -25.67
N LEU A 83 19.07 3.31 -25.66
CA LEU A 83 19.30 4.09 -24.44
C LEU A 83 17.99 4.41 -23.72
N LEU A 84 16.96 4.88 -24.44
CA LEU A 84 15.63 5.14 -23.87
C LEU A 84 15.05 3.88 -23.23
N ALA A 85 15.09 2.74 -23.94
CA ALA A 85 14.60 1.47 -23.43
C ALA A 85 15.37 1.01 -22.19
N ALA A 86 16.70 1.18 -22.17
CA ALA A 86 17.54 0.87 -21.01
C ALA A 86 17.21 1.78 -19.81
N CYS A 87 17.01 3.08 -20.04
CA CYS A 87 16.60 4.03 -19.00
C CYS A 87 15.23 3.66 -18.40
N MET A 88 14.25 3.30 -19.25
CA MET A 88 12.93 2.85 -18.79
C MET A 88 13.01 1.56 -17.96
N LEU A 89 13.86 0.61 -18.37
CA LEU A 89 14.13 -0.61 -17.60
C LEU A 89 14.72 -0.31 -16.22
N VAL A 90 15.78 0.49 -16.17
CA VAL A 90 16.43 0.88 -14.90
C VAL A 90 15.46 1.62 -14.00
N LEU A 91 14.66 2.53 -14.56
CA LEU A 91 13.64 3.25 -13.81
C LEU A 91 12.57 2.31 -13.25
N THR A 92 12.11 1.33 -14.04
CA THR A 92 11.12 0.31 -13.61
C THR A 92 11.65 -0.51 -12.44
N LEU A 93 12.89 -1.03 -12.54
CA LEU A 93 13.53 -1.81 -11.47
C LEU A 93 13.77 -0.95 -10.21
N SER A 94 14.16 0.31 -10.38
CA SER A 94 14.37 1.25 -9.29
C SER A 94 13.06 1.57 -8.55
N LEU A 95 11.97 1.80 -9.29
CA LEU A 95 10.63 2.02 -8.72
C LEU A 95 10.10 0.78 -8.01
N GLN A 96 10.31 -0.42 -8.57
CA GLN A 96 9.96 -1.68 -7.91
C GLN A 96 10.71 -1.85 -6.59
N TRP A 97 12.04 -1.61 -6.60
CA TRP A 97 12.86 -1.70 -5.41
C TRP A 97 12.44 -0.67 -4.36
N LEU A 98 12.26 0.59 -4.78
CA LEU A 98 11.79 1.66 -3.91
C LEU A 98 10.45 1.29 -3.28
N LEU A 99 9.48 0.84 -4.08
CA LEU A 99 8.16 0.45 -3.60
C LEU A 99 8.23 -0.65 -2.53
N ASN A 100 9.05 -1.68 -2.72
CA ASN A 100 9.24 -2.73 -1.73
C ASN A 100 9.80 -2.21 -0.38
N GLN A 101 10.63 -1.17 -0.44
CA GLN A 101 11.25 -0.57 0.74
C GLN A 101 10.38 0.49 1.40
N MET A 102 9.43 1.09 0.67
CA MET A 102 8.53 2.12 1.20
C MET A 102 7.60 1.56 2.27
N ASP A 103 7.48 2.29 3.37
CA ASP A 103 6.51 2.02 4.42
C ASP A 103 5.08 2.32 3.88
N PRO A 104 4.17 1.32 3.86
CA PRO A 104 2.76 1.57 3.55
C PRO A 104 2.09 2.53 4.56
N GLY A 105 2.67 2.67 5.75
CA GLY A 105 2.09 3.41 6.87
C GLY A 105 1.31 2.49 7.81
N VAL A 106 0.52 3.11 8.70
CA VAL A 106 -0.31 2.37 9.64
C VAL A 106 -1.49 1.77 8.89
N ILE A 107 -1.50 0.45 8.79
CA ILE A 107 -2.63 -0.31 8.24
C ILE A 107 -3.49 -0.72 9.44
N PRO A 108 -4.71 -0.18 9.59
CA PRO A 108 -5.59 -0.62 10.66
C PRO A 108 -5.91 -2.12 10.48
N PRO A 109 -6.08 -2.87 11.58
CA PRO A 109 -6.49 -4.27 11.51
C PRO A 109 -7.81 -4.37 10.76
N ARG A 110 -8.00 -5.46 10.01
CA ARG A 110 -9.28 -5.68 9.32
C ARG A 110 -10.37 -5.81 10.37
N PRO A 111 -11.53 -5.13 10.21
CA PRO A 111 -12.57 -5.14 11.23
C PRO A 111 -13.00 -6.55 11.67
N TYR A 112 -13.06 -7.50 10.74
CA TYR A 112 -13.48 -8.88 10.98
C TYR A 112 -12.35 -9.83 11.44
N LYS A 113 -11.12 -9.32 11.62
CA LYS A 113 -9.97 -10.07 12.15
C LYS A 113 -9.31 -9.37 13.33
N ASP A 114 -9.91 -8.28 13.82
CA ASP A 114 -9.47 -7.66 15.05
C ASP A 114 -10.07 -8.48 16.20
N PRO A 115 -9.25 -9.14 17.04
CA PRO A 115 -9.77 -9.93 18.15
C PRO A 115 -10.59 -9.09 19.15
N ILE A 116 -10.42 -7.77 19.18
CA ILE A 116 -11.26 -6.87 19.98
C ILE A 116 -12.65 -6.74 19.36
N ILE A 117 -12.72 -6.57 18.03
CA ILE A 117 -14.01 -6.49 17.33
C ILE A 117 -14.71 -7.84 17.33
N GLU A 118 -13.96 -8.94 17.17
CA GLU A 118 -14.50 -10.31 17.28
C GLU A 118 -15.07 -10.56 18.69
N ALA A 119 -14.33 -10.20 19.75
CA ALA A 119 -14.83 -10.31 21.13
C ALA A 119 -16.03 -9.39 21.42
N LEU A 120 -16.10 -8.21 20.81
CA LEU A 120 -17.23 -7.29 20.96
C LEU A 120 -18.46 -7.75 20.17
N ASP A 121 -18.26 -8.31 18.98
CA ASP A 121 -19.32 -8.93 18.19
C ASP A 121 -19.91 -10.15 18.92
N ASP A 122 -19.08 -10.97 19.59
CA ASP A 122 -19.52 -12.11 20.41
C ASP A 122 -20.36 -11.71 21.63
N THR A 123 -20.11 -10.52 22.19
CA THR A 123 -20.89 -9.99 23.33
C THR A 123 -22.16 -9.25 22.92
N GLY A 124 -22.36 -9.02 21.61
CA GLY A 124 -23.46 -8.21 21.08
C GLY A 124 -23.34 -6.72 21.45
N ALA A 125 -22.18 -6.29 21.92
CA ALA A 125 -21.94 -4.90 22.28
C ALA A 125 -21.82 -4.05 21.01
N GLN A 126 -22.64 -3.00 20.88
CA GLN A 126 -22.46 -2.02 19.82
C GLN A 126 -21.20 -1.21 20.08
N LEU A 127 -20.21 -1.35 19.19
CA LEU A 127 -19.05 -0.46 19.14
C LEU A 127 -19.53 0.95 18.76
N PRO A 128 -19.40 1.96 19.64
CA PRO A 128 -19.55 3.33 19.21
C PRO A 128 -18.51 3.57 18.11
N ASP A 129 -18.99 3.99 16.94
CA ASP A 129 -18.18 4.37 15.79
C ASP A 129 -17.54 3.25 14.93
N ARG A 130 -18.17 2.06 14.88
CA ARG A 130 -17.78 0.97 13.94
C ARG A 130 -17.63 1.46 12.49
N LEU A 131 -18.48 2.41 12.07
CA LEU A 131 -18.48 2.98 10.72
C LEU A 131 -17.24 3.84 10.44
N ALA A 132 -16.74 4.60 11.42
CA ALA A 132 -15.50 5.34 11.28
C ALA A 132 -14.31 4.40 11.10
N TYR A 133 -14.28 3.30 11.85
CA TYR A 133 -13.22 2.28 11.74
C TYR A 133 -13.21 1.59 10.36
N GLU A 134 -14.39 1.28 9.83
CA GLU A 134 -14.53 0.66 8.50
C GLU A 134 -14.16 1.65 7.37
N LYS A 135 -14.55 2.92 7.52
CA LYS A 135 -14.20 4.00 6.58
C LYS A 135 -12.68 4.21 6.52
N ASP A 136 -12.04 4.32 7.69
CA ASP A 136 -10.59 4.52 7.80
C ASP A 136 -9.78 3.39 7.18
N TYR A 137 -10.24 2.15 7.32
CA TYR A 137 -9.62 1.00 6.66
C TYR A 137 -9.73 1.10 5.14
N LYS A 138 -10.93 1.38 4.61
CA LYS A 138 -11.19 1.42 3.15
C LYS A 138 -10.46 2.57 2.45
N GLU A 139 -10.31 3.73 3.09
CA GLU A 139 -9.67 4.89 2.47
C GLU A 139 -8.14 4.80 2.45
N ARG A 140 -7.54 4.00 3.34
CA ARG A 140 -6.09 3.98 3.54
C ARG A 140 -5.39 2.72 3.05
N PHE A 141 -6.09 1.59 2.98
CA PHE A 141 -5.53 0.31 2.54
C PHE A 141 -6.12 -0.12 1.21
N ASP A 142 -5.25 -0.51 0.27
CA ASP A 142 -5.65 -1.06 -1.02
C ASP A 142 -5.59 -2.61 -0.96
N HIS A 143 -4.38 -3.18 -1.05
CA HIS A 143 -4.19 -4.64 -0.98
C HIS A 143 -2.76 -5.03 -0.55
N HIS A 144 -2.57 -6.31 -0.21
CA HIS A 144 -1.23 -6.88 -0.13
C HIS A 144 -0.86 -7.42 -1.52
N CYS A 145 0.27 -6.96 -2.06
CA CYS A 145 0.70 -7.35 -3.40
C CYS A 145 1.92 -8.28 -3.30
N ASP A 146 1.71 -9.57 -3.48
CA ASP A 146 2.76 -10.59 -3.41
C ASP A 146 3.86 -10.36 -4.46
N VAL A 147 3.49 -9.76 -5.60
CA VAL A 147 4.40 -9.48 -6.72
C VAL A 147 5.48 -8.47 -6.33
N VAL A 148 5.11 -7.42 -5.59
CA VAL A 148 6.04 -6.38 -5.11
C VAL A 148 6.54 -6.65 -3.69
N GLY A 149 5.96 -7.64 -3.01
CA GLY A 149 6.38 -8.11 -1.68
C GLY A 149 6.10 -7.13 -0.54
N THR A 150 5.13 -6.23 -0.71
CA THR A 150 4.73 -5.25 0.31
C THR A 150 3.23 -4.96 0.24
N CYS A 151 2.69 -4.35 1.30
CA CYS A 151 1.32 -3.82 1.28
C CYS A 151 1.28 -2.51 0.49
N ILE A 152 0.18 -2.29 -0.23
CA ILE A 152 -0.12 -1.03 -0.92
C ILE A 152 -1.16 -0.28 -0.11
N ALA A 153 -0.83 0.96 0.24
CA ALA A 153 -1.62 1.83 1.10
C ALA A 153 -1.34 3.30 0.76
N GLN A 154 -2.06 4.22 1.40
CA GLN A 154 -2.06 5.65 1.09
C GLN A 154 -0.66 6.27 0.92
N LYS A 155 0.32 5.90 1.76
CA LYS A 155 1.66 6.52 1.73
C LYS A 155 2.55 6.03 0.58
N ASN A 156 2.34 4.81 0.10
CA ASN A 156 3.15 4.22 -0.98
C ASN A 156 2.40 4.03 -2.30
N HIS A 157 1.08 4.26 -2.33
CA HIS A 157 0.23 4.10 -3.52
C HIS A 157 0.72 4.91 -4.72
N ARG A 158 1.19 6.14 -4.54
CA ARG A 158 1.76 6.95 -5.64
C ARG A 158 2.97 6.29 -6.33
N PHE A 159 3.81 5.59 -5.57
CA PHE A 159 4.97 4.88 -6.11
C PHE A 159 4.54 3.60 -6.83
N PHE A 160 3.49 2.94 -6.33
CA PHE A 160 2.89 1.80 -7.01
C PHE A 160 2.32 2.19 -8.37
N VAL A 161 1.54 3.28 -8.43
CA VAL A 161 1.01 3.80 -9.71
C VAL A 161 2.15 4.21 -10.65
N ALA A 162 3.18 4.91 -10.15
CA ALA A 162 4.34 5.27 -10.97
C ALA A 162 5.06 4.03 -11.53
N PHE A 163 5.25 2.99 -10.71
CA PHE A 163 5.81 1.71 -11.14
C PHE A 163 4.99 1.08 -12.27
N LEU A 164 3.66 1.02 -12.13
CA LEU A 164 2.78 0.47 -13.16
C LEU A 164 2.83 1.27 -14.46
N VAL A 165 2.75 2.61 -14.39
CA VAL A 165 2.80 3.48 -15.57
C VAL A 165 4.13 3.34 -16.30
N VAL A 166 5.26 3.42 -15.59
CA VAL A 166 6.58 3.26 -16.20
C VAL A 166 6.76 1.86 -16.78
N GLY A 167 6.28 0.82 -16.10
CA GLY A 167 6.30 -0.55 -16.63
C GLY A 167 5.53 -0.69 -17.94
N GLN A 168 4.33 -0.09 -18.04
CA GLN A 168 3.56 -0.10 -19.29
C GLN A 168 4.25 0.68 -20.41
N LEU A 169 4.85 1.83 -20.10
CA LEU A 169 5.64 2.60 -21.07
C LEU A 169 6.87 1.83 -21.54
N ALA A 170 7.54 1.09 -20.65
CA ALA A 170 8.66 0.23 -21.00
C ALA A 170 8.22 -0.90 -21.96
N CYS A 171 7.10 -1.57 -21.67
CA CYS A 171 6.50 -2.59 -22.54
C CYS A 171 6.10 -2.03 -23.91
N ALA A 172 5.43 -0.86 -23.94
CA ALA A 172 5.05 -0.19 -25.17
C ALA A 172 6.28 0.21 -26.01
N THR A 173 7.33 0.71 -25.35
CA THR A 173 8.62 1.01 -26.00
C THR A 173 9.26 -0.27 -26.56
N ALA A 174 9.19 -1.39 -25.86
CA ALA A 174 9.68 -2.65 -26.40
C ALA A 174 8.89 -3.09 -27.64
N ALA A 175 7.56 -3.11 -27.56
CA ALA A 175 6.69 -3.49 -28.67
C ALA A 175 6.88 -2.59 -29.91
N ALA A 176 6.90 -1.26 -29.71
CA ALA A 176 7.11 -0.31 -30.80
C ALA A 176 8.47 -0.50 -31.49
N GLY A 177 9.53 -0.76 -30.70
CA GLY A 177 10.87 -1.00 -31.23
C GLY A 177 10.94 -2.28 -32.05
N THR A 178 10.30 -3.36 -31.55
CA THR A 178 10.22 -4.62 -32.30
C THR A 178 9.39 -4.50 -33.56
N SER A 179 8.23 -3.83 -33.51
CA SER A 179 7.37 -3.62 -34.68
C SER A 179 8.07 -2.76 -35.73
N TRP A 180 8.75 -1.70 -35.32
CA TRP A 180 9.54 -0.86 -36.22
C TRP A 180 10.66 -1.66 -36.89
N ARG A 181 11.37 -2.51 -36.14
CA ARG A 181 12.39 -3.40 -36.71
C ARG A 181 11.78 -4.34 -37.75
N LEU A 182 10.71 -5.06 -37.38
CA LEU A 182 10.05 -6.01 -38.28
C LEU A 182 9.57 -5.33 -39.56
N HIS A 183 9.01 -4.13 -39.45
CA HIS A 183 8.61 -3.33 -40.60
C HIS A 183 9.79 -3.00 -41.53
N ARG A 184 10.95 -2.63 -40.98
CA ARG A 184 12.17 -2.37 -41.76
C ARG A 184 12.75 -3.61 -42.43
N GLU A 185 12.51 -4.79 -41.85
CA GLU A 185 12.89 -6.09 -42.41
C GLU A 185 11.92 -6.57 -43.50
N GLY A 186 10.88 -5.78 -43.82
CA GLY A 186 9.91 -6.10 -44.88
C GLY A 186 8.80 -7.05 -44.44
N PHE A 187 8.63 -7.26 -43.13
CA PHE A 187 7.45 -7.99 -42.63
C PHE A 187 6.20 -7.11 -42.79
N PRO A 188 5.11 -7.64 -43.37
CA PRO A 188 3.83 -6.94 -43.36
C PRO A 188 3.33 -6.84 -41.92
N LEU A 189 3.05 -5.60 -41.47
CA LEU A 189 2.44 -5.31 -40.17
C LEU A 189 0.92 -5.38 -40.25
#